data_AF-K2APK8-F1
#
_entry.id   AF-K2APK8-F1
#
_cell.length_a   1.000
_cell.length_b   1.000
_cell.length_c   1.000
_cell.angle_alpha   90.00
_cell.angle_beta   90.00
_cell.angle_gamma   90.00
#
_symmetry.space_group_name_H-M   'P 1'
#
loop_
_entity.id
_entity.type
_entity.pdbx_description
1 polymer ?
#
loop_
_entity_poly.entity_id
_entity_poly.type
_entity_poly.pdbx_seq_one_letter_code
_entity_poly.pdbx_strand_id
1 'polypeptide(L)'
;MTKANKNKKFHLVMSQGFTLIELLIVIAIIGILSSAVLVNVSSSREKARMTKVLSSMRSLSVMVNSCLVSGGSLNHPVSNGNPGSAICNISPEILPDISSTNFIYCAQGCGGWYDATNGSYAISAYSDSYSSGRKVVVCGSNVNMNGWYGVGDWNFTGITACKTYGF
;
A
#
# COMPACT_ATOMS: atom_id res chain seq x y z
N MET A 1 -10.60 72.88 34.99
CA MET A 1 -11.33 71.58 34.92
C MET A 1 -10.32 70.45 34.89
N THR A 2 -10.00 69.87 36.04
CA THR A 2 -9.05 68.76 36.22
C THR A 2 -9.76 67.43 35.98
N LYS A 3 -9.35 66.67 34.96
CA LYS A 3 -9.84 65.29 34.73
C LYS A 3 -9.01 64.31 35.56
N ALA A 4 -9.70 63.53 36.40
CA ALA A 4 -9.13 62.52 37.28
C ALA A 4 -8.46 61.37 36.51
N ASN A 5 -7.25 61.01 36.94
CA ASN A 5 -6.50 59.85 36.45
C ASN A 5 -7.05 58.57 37.12
N LYS A 6 -7.72 57.70 36.34
CA LYS A 6 -8.14 56.36 36.79
C LYS A 6 -6.99 55.39 36.61
N ASN A 7 -6.22 55.16 37.67
CA ASN A 7 -5.29 54.03 37.77
C ASN A 7 -6.07 52.71 37.74
N LYS A 8 -6.14 52.06 36.57
CA LYS A 8 -6.64 50.70 36.44
C LYS A 8 -5.68 49.76 37.18
N LYS A 9 -6.07 49.29 38.37
CA LYS A 9 -5.36 48.23 39.09
C LYS A 9 -5.38 46.97 38.21
N PHE A 10 -4.23 46.58 37.69
CA PHE A 10 -4.06 45.34 36.95
C PHE A 10 -4.12 44.18 37.96
N HIS A 11 -5.23 43.45 37.96
CA HIS A 11 -5.41 42.28 38.82
C HIS A 11 -4.63 41.12 38.19
N LEU A 12 -3.38 40.95 38.59
CA LEU A 12 -2.58 39.78 38.23
C LEU A 12 -3.19 38.57 38.96
N VAL A 13 -3.99 37.79 38.24
CA VAL A 13 -4.41 36.46 38.68
C VAL A 13 -3.13 35.66 38.92
N MET A 14 -2.83 35.35 40.18
CA MET A 14 -1.72 34.47 40.53
C MET A 14 -1.99 33.11 39.90
N SER A 15 -1.26 32.79 38.83
CA SER A 15 -1.31 31.47 38.21
C SER A 15 -0.92 30.45 39.26
N GLN A 16 -1.83 29.54 39.60
CA GLN A 16 -1.50 28.41 40.46
C GLN A 16 -0.42 27.57 39.76
N GLY A 17 0.71 27.37 40.43
CA GLY A 17 1.79 26.53 39.93
C GLY A 17 1.44 25.05 40.09
N PHE A 18 1.82 24.24 39.10
CA PHE A 18 1.73 22.79 39.20
C PHE A 18 2.61 22.26 40.34
N THR A 19 2.11 21.28 41.08
CA THR A 19 2.89 20.57 42.09
C THR A 19 3.88 19.60 41.42
N LEU A 20 5.01 19.35 42.07
CA LEU A 20 5.99 18.36 41.60
C LEU A 20 5.39 16.97 41.43
N ILE A 21 4.45 16.61 42.31
CA ILE A 21 3.77 15.32 42.25
C ILE A 21 2.84 15.22 41.05
N GLU A 22 2.12 16.30 40.69
CA GLU A 22 1.28 16.32 39.49
C GLU A 22 2.10 16.12 38.22
N LEU A 23 3.29 16.74 38.13
CA LEU A 23 4.15 16.54 36.97
C LEU A 23 4.74 15.12 36.92
N LEU A 24 5.06 14.55 38.09
CA LEU A 24 5.60 13.19 38.21
C LEU A 24 4.59 12.11 37.80
N ILE A 25 3.32 12.25 38.22
CA ILE A 25 2.29 11.27 37.82
C ILE A 25 2.01 11.34 36.31
N VAL A 26 2.11 12.53 35.71
CA VAL A 26 1.83 12.72 34.28
C VAL A 26 2.88 12.01 33.43
N ILE A 27 4.17 12.17 33.73
CA ILE A 27 5.21 11.45 33.00
C ILE A 27 5.13 9.94 33.22
N ALA A 28 4.69 9.51 34.41
CA ALA A 28 4.48 8.09 34.70
C ALA A 28 3.34 7.51 33.84
N ILE A 29 2.20 8.20 33.75
CA ILE A 29 1.05 7.76 32.93
C ILE A 29 1.39 7.79 31.43
N ILE A 30 2.04 8.85 30.93
CA ILE A 30 2.48 8.94 29.52
C ILE A 30 3.49 7.81 29.21
N GLY A 31 4.39 7.49 30.13
CA GLY A 31 5.32 6.36 30.00
C GLY A 31 4.60 5.03 29.82
N ILE A 32 3.60 4.76 30.66
CA ILE A 32 2.79 3.53 30.57
C ILE A 32 2.03 3.48 29.24
N LEU A 33 1.31 4.55 28.89
CA LEU A 33 0.49 4.60 27.67
C LEU A 33 1.35 4.53 26.39
N SER A 34 2.50 5.20 26.35
CA SER A 34 3.38 5.21 25.18
C SER A 34 4.00 3.84 24.89
N SER A 35 4.35 3.08 25.93
CA SER A 35 4.91 1.73 25.79
C SER A 35 3.97 0.77 25.06
N ALA A 36 2.66 0.85 25.35
CA ALA A 36 1.64 0.00 24.72
C ALA A 36 1.41 0.35 23.24
N VAL A 37 1.54 1.64 22.86
CA VAL A 37 1.35 2.09 21.48
C VAL A 37 2.49 1.62 20.57
N LEU A 38 3.73 1.64 21.05
CA LEU A 38 4.92 1.26 20.27
C LEU A 38 4.85 -0.16 19.71
N VAL A 39 4.36 -1.12 20.50
CA VAL A 39 4.27 -2.54 20.09
C VAL A 39 3.28 -2.73 18.93
N ASN A 40 2.22 -1.92 18.85
CA ASN A 40 1.17 -2.08 17.85
C ASN A 40 1.49 -1.39 16.51
N VAL A 41 2.28 -0.30 16.53
CA VAL A 41 2.54 0.54 15.36
C VAL A 41 3.33 -0.19 14.26
N SER A 42 4.20 -1.14 14.59
CA SER A 42 4.97 -1.92 13.61
C SER A 42 4.05 -2.76 12.70
N SER A 43 3.12 -3.50 13.30
CA SER A 43 2.16 -4.33 12.58
C SER A 43 1.18 -3.51 11.73
N SER A 44 0.76 -2.33 12.22
CA SER A 44 -0.10 -1.41 11.47
C SER A 44 0.60 -0.85 10.23
N ARG A 45 1.91 -0.54 10.31
CA ARG A 45 2.70 -0.05 9.17
C ARG A 45 2.87 -1.12 8.09
N GLU A 46 3.09 -2.37 8.50
CA GLU A 46 3.15 -3.50 7.56
C GLU A 46 1.82 -3.68 6.81
N LYS A 47 0.70 -3.71 7.55
CA LYS A 47 -0.64 -3.79 6.94
C LYS A 47 -0.91 -2.62 5.98
N ALA A 48 -0.53 -1.41 6.37
CA ALA A 48 -0.68 -0.23 5.51
C ALA A 48 0.12 -0.35 4.20
N ARG A 49 1.36 -0.87 4.25
CA ARG A 49 2.15 -1.14 3.04
C ARG A 49 1.48 -2.17 2.15
N MET A 50 0.96 -3.27 2.72
CA MET A 50 0.23 -4.28 1.95
C MET A 50 -1.02 -3.72 1.28
N THR A 51 -1.79 -2.89 1.99
CA THR A 51 -2.98 -2.22 1.43
C THR A 51 -2.60 -1.25 0.32
N LYS A 52 -1.47 -0.53 0.46
CA LYS A 52 -0.95 0.37 -0.57
C LYS A 52 -0.62 -0.39 -1.85
N VAL A 53 0.12 -1.50 -1.75
CA VAL A 53 0.41 -2.37 -2.91
C VAL A 53 -0.88 -2.85 -3.55
N LEU A 54 -1.80 -3.37 -2.76
CA LEU A 54 -3.07 -3.88 -3.25
C LEU A 54 -3.87 -2.81 -4.00
N SER A 55 -3.87 -1.58 -3.50
CA SER A 55 -4.50 -0.44 -4.15
C SER A 55 -3.82 -0.11 -5.48
N SER A 56 -2.49 0.00 -5.50
CA SER A 56 -1.71 0.22 -6.73
C SER A 56 -1.96 -0.88 -7.76
N MET A 57 -2.02 -2.15 -7.33
CA MET A 57 -2.29 -3.27 -8.23
C MET A 57 -3.72 -3.29 -8.77
N ARG A 58 -4.71 -2.74 -8.07
CA ARG A 58 -6.08 -2.59 -8.61
C ARG A 58 -6.13 -1.58 -9.76
N SER A 59 -5.33 -0.52 -9.69
CA SER A 59 -5.21 0.46 -10.77
C SER A 59 -4.68 -0.14 -12.07
N LEU A 60 -4.00 -1.30 -12.02
CA LEU A 60 -3.55 -2.04 -13.21
C LEU A 60 -4.69 -2.42 -14.14
N SER A 61 -5.87 -2.72 -13.60
CA SER A 61 -7.03 -3.09 -14.42
C SER A 61 -7.45 -1.97 -15.36
N VAL A 62 -7.30 -0.72 -14.96
CA VAL A 62 -7.61 0.43 -15.80
C VAL A 62 -6.57 0.57 -16.91
N MET A 63 -5.29 0.46 -16.58
CA MET A 63 -4.18 0.57 -17.54
C MET A 63 -4.22 -0.55 -18.58
N VAL A 64 -4.46 -1.79 -18.14
CA VAL A 64 -4.60 -2.94 -19.04
C VAL A 64 -5.79 -2.74 -19.99
N ASN A 65 -6.95 -2.34 -19.48
CA ASN A 65 -8.11 -2.07 -20.34
C ASN A 65 -7.84 -0.93 -21.34
N SER A 66 -7.15 0.14 -20.91
CA SER A 66 -6.73 1.24 -21.79
C SER A 66 -5.86 0.75 -22.96
N CYS A 67 -4.89 -0.11 -22.68
CA CYS A 67 -4.03 -0.72 -23.69
C CYS A 67 -4.83 -1.58 -24.69
N LEU A 68 -5.68 -2.47 -24.17
CA LEU A 68 -6.46 -3.40 -25.00
C LEU A 68 -7.46 -2.66 -25.90
N VAL A 69 -8.16 -1.65 -25.36
CA VAL A 69 -9.09 -0.82 -26.14
C VAL A 69 -8.38 -0.02 -27.22
N SER A 70 -7.11 0.34 -27.00
CA SER A 70 -6.28 1.04 -27.98
C SER A 70 -5.70 0.11 -29.07
N GLY A 71 -6.02 -1.18 -29.05
CA GLY A 71 -5.47 -2.18 -29.98
C GLY A 71 -4.05 -2.64 -29.65
N GLY A 72 -3.58 -2.36 -28.43
CA GLY A 72 -2.28 -2.77 -27.93
C GLY A 72 -2.26 -4.23 -27.50
N SER A 73 -1.05 -4.74 -27.32
CA SER A 73 -0.79 -6.04 -26.71
C SER A 73 -0.13 -5.86 -25.36
N LEU A 74 -0.50 -6.71 -24.41
CA LEU A 74 0.08 -6.68 -23.08
C LEU A 74 1.48 -7.29 -23.09
N ASN A 75 2.38 -6.64 -22.35
CA ASN A 75 3.71 -7.12 -22.04
C ASN A 75 3.74 -7.58 -20.58
N HIS A 76 4.35 -8.73 -20.32
CA HIS A 76 4.70 -9.12 -18.96
C HIS A 76 5.93 -8.36 -18.45
N PRO A 77 6.09 -8.21 -17.13
CA PRO A 77 7.38 -7.82 -16.56
C PRO A 77 8.46 -8.83 -16.97
N VAL A 78 9.52 -8.33 -17.60
CA VAL A 78 10.68 -9.12 -18.07
C VAL A 78 11.77 -9.27 -17.00
N SER A 79 11.73 -8.44 -15.96
CA SER A 79 12.64 -8.46 -14.83
C SER A 79 11.92 -8.10 -13.54
N ASN A 80 12.31 -8.71 -12.43
CA ASN A 80 11.83 -8.30 -11.12
C ASN A 80 12.29 -6.87 -10.84
N GLY A 81 11.41 -6.03 -10.31
CA GLY A 81 11.82 -4.67 -9.96
C GLY A 81 10.68 -3.68 -9.81
N ASN A 82 11.09 -2.43 -9.60
CA ASN A 82 10.21 -1.29 -9.48
C ASN A 82 10.93 0.01 -9.95
N PRO A 83 10.25 0.96 -10.63
CA PRO A 83 8.92 0.81 -11.22
C PRO A 83 8.93 -0.37 -12.19
N GLY A 84 7.80 -1.06 -12.31
CA GLY A 84 7.76 -2.28 -13.12
C GLY A 84 7.96 -1.99 -14.62
N SER A 85 7.84 -3.00 -15.46
CA SER A 85 7.94 -2.82 -16.92
C SER A 85 6.72 -2.12 -17.51
N ALA A 86 6.85 -1.61 -18.74
CA ALA A 86 5.69 -1.16 -19.52
C ALA A 86 4.71 -2.34 -19.70
N ILE A 87 3.44 -2.12 -19.38
CA ILE A 87 2.39 -3.16 -19.48
C ILE A 87 1.88 -3.24 -20.92
N CYS A 88 2.01 -2.18 -21.69
CA CYS A 88 1.52 -2.07 -23.05
C CYS A 88 2.68 -1.91 -24.04
N ASN A 89 2.57 -2.50 -25.23
CA ASN A 89 3.56 -2.34 -26.30
C ASN A 89 3.45 -1.01 -27.07
N ILE A 90 2.26 -0.41 -27.11
CA ILE A 90 1.96 0.82 -27.87
C ILE A 90 1.82 2.06 -26.99
N SER A 91 1.85 1.91 -25.66
CA SER A 91 1.81 3.03 -24.73
C SER A 91 2.91 2.87 -23.67
N PRO A 92 3.52 3.97 -23.19
CA PRO A 92 4.53 3.91 -22.14
C PRO A 92 3.90 3.74 -20.75
N GLU A 93 2.71 3.15 -20.62
CA GLU A 93 2.08 2.92 -19.32
C GLU A 93 2.92 1.93 -18.49
N ILE A 94 3.67 2.48 -17.55
CA ILE A 94 4.51 1.75 -16.62
C ILE A 94 3.67 1.26 -15.45
N LEU A 95 3.90 0.03 -14.99
CA LEU A 95 3.35 -0.45 -13.72
C LEU A 95 3.46 0.63 -12.62
N PRO A 96 2.41 0.88 -11.81
CA PRO A 96 2.41 1.87 -10.75
C PRO A 96 3.61 1.70 -9.81
N ASP A 97 4.23 2.82 -9.44
CA ASP A 97 5.37 2.78 -8.54
C ASP A 97 4.97 2.27 -7.14
N ILE A 98 5.52 1.13 -6.76
CA ILE A 98 5.36 0.51 -5.44
C ILE A 98 6.65 0.52 -4.61
N SER A 99 7.71 1.26 -5.00
CA SER A 99 9.02 1.32 -4.28
C SER A 99 8.90 1.71 -2.81
N SER A 100 7.92 2.54 -2.50
CA SER A 100 7.62 2.97 -1.12
C SER A 100 7.05 1.85 -0.23
N THR A 101 6.73 0.71 -0.82
CA THR A 101 6.33 -0.53 -0.17
C THR A 101 7.47 -1.52 -0.43
N ASN A 102 7.90 -2.31 0.53
CA ASN A 102 9.02 -3.27 0.35
C ASN A 102 8.70 -4.41 -0.66
N PHE A 103 7.71 -4.22 -1.53
CA PHE A 103 7.28 -5.14 -2.56
C PHE A 103 7.88 -4.76 -3.90
N ILE A 104 8.11 -5.77 -4.72
CA ILE A 104 8.56 -5.65 -6.10
C ILE A 104 7.66 -6.48 -7.01
N TYR A 105 7.49 -6.04 -8.25
CA TYR A 105 6.79 -6.83 -9.26
C TYR A 105 7.64 -8.05 -9.64
N CYS A 106 6.98 -9.19 -9.85
CA CYS A 106 7.65 -10.42 -10.28
C CYS A 106 7.52 -10.63 -11.79
N ALA A 107 8.60 -11.05 -12.43
CA ALA A 107 8.70 -11.35 -13.85
C ALA A 107 8.26 -12.79 -14.19
N GLN A 108 8.60 -13.26 -15.39
CA GLN A 108 8.34 -14.62 -15.84
C GLN A 108 8.79 -15.67 -14.82
N GLY A 109 7.92 -16.66 -14.56
CA GLY A 109 8.18 -17.77 -13.63
C GLY A 109 7.78 -17.51 -12.18
N CYS A 110 7.39 -16.29 -11.83
CA CYS A 110 6.93 -15.99 -10.46
C CYS A 110 5.80 -14.95 -10.37
N GLY A 111 5.35 -14.38 -11.49
CA GLY A 111 4.31 -13.34 -11.42
C GLY A 111 3.67 -12.79 -12.67
N GLY A 112 3.95 -13.28 -13.89
CA GLY A 112 3.38 -12.70 -15.11
C GLY A 112 2.79 -13.75 -16.04
N TRP A 113 1.48 -13.64 -16.31
CA TRP A 113 0.77 -14.44 -17.33
C TRP A 113 -0.24 -13.54 -18.02
N TYR A 114 -0.37 -13.69 -19.33
CA TYR A 114 -1.32 -12.94 -20.14
C TYR A 114 -1.79 -13.83 -21.29
N ASP A 115 -3.04 -13.64 -21.68
CA ASP A 115 -3.64 -14.21 -22.89
C ASP A 115 -4.05 -13.06 -23.81
N ALA A 116 -3.34 -12.90 -24.91
CA ALA A 116 -3.59 -11.87 -25.91
C ALA A 116 -4.94 -12.02 -26.62
N THR A 117 -5.57 -13.20 -26.55
CA THR A 117 -6.84 -13.50 -27.22
C THR A 117 -8.04 -12.96 -26.44
N ASN A 118 -7.99 -13.08 -25.11
CA ASN A 118 -9.12 -12.81 -24.22
C ASN A 118 -8.89 -11.62 -23.28
N GLY A 119 -7.69 -11.00 -23.30
CA GLY A 119 -7.32 -9.92 -22.38
C GLY A 119 -7.20 -10.38 -20.93
N SER A 120 -7.19 -11.69 -20.68
CA SER A 120 -7.01 -12.27 -19.35
C SER A 120 -5.55 -12.11 -18.93
N TYR A 121 -5.31 -11.76 -17.67
CA TYR A 121 -3.95 -11.58 -17.16
C TYR A 121 -3.86 -11.88 -15.66
N ALA A 122 -2.65 -12.25 -15.23
CA ALA A 122 -2.26 -12.24 -13.85
C ALA A 122 -0.92 -11.54 -13.66
N ILE A 123 -0.86 -10.69 -12.63
CA ILE A 123 0.34 -9.97 -12.21
C ILE A 123 0.55 -10.19 -10.71
N SER A 124 1.76 -10.55 -10.29
CA SER A 124 2.13 -10.65 -8.89
C SER A 124 3.13 -9.58 -8.45
N ALA A 125 3.02 -9.18 -7.19
CA ALA A 125 4.03 -8.46 -6.45
C ALA A 125 4.40 -9.28 -5.21
N TYR A 126 5.69 -9.32 -4.87
CA TYR A 126 6.17 -10.06 -3.73
C TYR A 126 7.16 -9.24 -2.88
N SER A 127 7.27 -9.63 -1.62
CA SER A 127 8.20 -9.11 -0.63
C SER A 127 8.65 -10.28 0.24
N ASP A 128 9.96 -10.48 0.37
CA ASP A 128 10.54 -11.46 1.30
C ASP A 128 10.51 -10.99 2.77
N SER A 129 10.28 -9.69 2.98
CA SER A 129 10.22 -9.08 4.31
C SER A 129 9.01 -9.52 5.16
N TYR A 130 8.03 -10.21 4.58
CA TYR A 130 6.77 -10.56 5.24
C TYR A 130 6.36 -12.00 4.93
N SER A 131 5.83 -12.72 5.93
CA SER A 131 5.32 -14.09 5.76
C SER A 131 4.18 -14.17 4.73
N SER A 132 3.30 -13.15 4.72
CA SER A 132 2.27 -12.94 3.69
C SER A 132 2.64 -11.85 2.70
N GLY A 133 3.88 -11.90 2.25
CA GLY A 133 4.48 -10.92 1.37
C GLY A 133 4.06 -11.04 -0.08
N ARG A 134 3.01 -11.80 -0.43
CA ARG A 134 2.60 -11.98 -1.82
C ARG A 134 1.25 -11.37 -2.11
N LYS A 135 1.15 -10.67 -3.22
CA LYS A 135 -0.10 -10.07 -3.71
C LYS A 135 -0.22 -10.38 -5.20
N VAL A 136 -1.38 -10.87 -5.61
CA VAL A 136 -1.65 -11.25 -7.01
C VAL A 136 -2.94 -10.61 -7.44
N VAL A 137 -2.95 -10.03 -8.64
CA VAL A 137 -4.17 -9.64 -9.33
C VAL A 137 -4.40 -10.58 -10.49
N VAL A 138 -5.62 -11.08 -10.60
CA VAL A 138 -6.08 -12.02 -11.63
C VAL A 138 -7.31 -11.43 -12.28
N CYS A 139 -7.31 -11.27 -13.59
CA CYS A 139 -8.42 -10.73 -14.36
C CYS A 139 -8.70 -11.60 -15.59
N GLY A 140 -9.98 -11.73 -15.93
CA GLY A 140 -10.43 -12.59 -17.01
C GLY A 140 -10.46 -14.08 -16.65
N SER A 141 -10.67 -14.92 -17.64
CA SER A 141 -10.86 -16.36 -17.50
C SER A 141 -9.66 -17.16 -18.02
N ASN A 142 -9.54 -18.41 -17.55
CA ASN A 142 -8.49 -19.37 -17.93
C ASN A 142 -7.07 -18.92 -17.59
N VAL A 143 -6.92 -18.16 -16.51
CA VAL A 143 -5.61 -17.75 -16.02
C VAL A 143 -4.93 -18.94 -15.34
N ASN A 144 -3.74 -19.27 -15.82
CA ASN A 144 -2.92 -20.35 -15.29
C ASN A 144 -1.70 -19.77 -14.56
N MET A 145 -1.57 -20.11 -13.28
CA MET A 145 -0.44 -19.69 -12.43
C MET A 145 0.37 -20.89 -11.92
N ASN A 146 0.26 -22.05 -12.57
CA ASN A 146 1.01 -23.25 -12.20
C ASN A 146 2.51 -23.01 -12.35
N GLY A 147 3.28 -23.52 -11.39
CA GLY A 147 4.74 -23.40 -11.38
C GLY A 147 5.28 -21.99 -11.08
N TRP A 148 4.42 -21.02 -10.76
CA TRP A 148 4.88 -19.72 -10.28
C TRP A 148 5.47 -19.87 -8.87
N TYR A 149 6.75 -19.55 -8.71
CA TYR A 149 7.46 -19.67 -7.44
C TYR A 149 6.65 -19.05 -6.29
N GLY A 150 6.24 -19.82 -5.27
CA GLY A 150 5.58 -19.32 -4.05
C GLY A 150 4.08 -18.95 -4.19
N VAL A 151 3.45 -19.25 -5.32
CA VAL A 151 2.01 -19.52 -5.36
C VAL A 151 1.82 -21.02 -5.58
N GLY A 152 0.74 -21.58 -5.04
CA GLY A 152 0.37 -22.96 -5.36
C GLY A 152 -0.04 -23.12 -6.83
N ASP A 153 -0.38 -24.35 -7.21
CA ASP A 153 -0.91 -24.64 -8.55
C ASP A 153 -2.38 -24.20 -8.64
N TRP A 154 -2.58 -22.95 -9.06
CA TRP A 154 -3.88 -22.32 -9.21
C TRP A 154 -4.23 -22.14 -10.69
N ASN A 155 -5.43 -22.64 -11.04
CA ASN A 155 -6.07 -22.39 -12.32
C ASN A 155 -7.40 -21.69 -12.08
N PHE A 156 -7.55 -20.51 -12.66
CA PHE A 156 -8.75 -19.70 -12.52
C PHE A 156 -9.61 -19.79 -13.78
N THR A 157 -10.67 -20.58 -13.71
CA THR A 157 -11.68 -20.72 -14.76
C THR A 157 -12.94 -19.94 -14.41
N GLY A 158 -13.60 -19.32 -15.40
CA GLY A 158 -14.89 -18.66 -15.21
C GLY A 158 -14.88 -17.36 -14.37
N ILE A 159 -13.72 -16.72 -14.18
CA ILE A 159 -13.68 -15.40 -13.54
C ILE A 159 -14.06 -14.32 -14.56
N THR A 160 -15.15 -13.60 -14.29
CA THR A 160 -15.61 -12.48 -15.14
C THR A 160 -15.09 -11.12 -14.63
N ALA A 161 -14.63 -11.03 -13.38
CA ALA A 161 -14.19 -9.79 -12.74
C ALA A 161 -12.80 -9.93 -12.12
N CYS A 162 -12.01 -8.86 -12.14
CA CYS A 162 -10.70 -8.84 -11.50
C CYS A 162 -10.76 -9.19 -10.01
N LYS A 163 -10.00 -10.21 -9.60
CA LYS A 163 -9.84 -10.61 -8.21
C LYS A 163 -8.42 -10.35 -7.75
N THR A 164 -8.30 -9.93 -6.50
CA THR A 164 -7.01 -9.70 -5.86
C THR A 164 -6.83 -10.68 -4.72
N TYR A 165 -5.72 -11.41 -4.73
CA TYR A 165 -5.37 -12.37 -3.71
C TYR A 165 -4.15 -11.91 -2.93
N GLY A 166 -4.16 -12.15 -1.62
CA GLY A 166 -3.01 -11.93 -0.75
C GLY A 166 -2.67 -13.22 -0.04
N PHE A 167 -1.44 -13.67 -0.23
CA PHE A 167 -0.90 -14.87 0.39
C PHE A 167 0.30 -14.49 1.25
#